data_AF-A0A8S9S1W8-F1
#
_entry.id   AF-A0A8S9S1W8-F1
#
_cell.length_a   1.000
_cell.length_b   1.000
_cell.length_c   1.000
_cell.angle_alpha   90.00
_cell.angle_beta   90.00
_cell.angle_gamma   90.00
#
_symmetry.space_group_name_H-M   'P 1'
#
loop_
_entity.id
_entity.type
_entity.pdbx_description
1 polymer ?
#
loop_
_entity_poly.entity_id
_entity_poly.type
_entity_poly.pdbx_seq_one_letter_code
_entity_poly.pdbx_strand_id
1 'polypeptide(L)'
;MKRKIYEMEKKKTELQTAIEELSHVIITKPVDSTETTHIPLRPLVSFCNLIIQVLDKIGPTMAVLRQDIDQNIQRLEKLYETDPCVYSNLVEILKKERNEGTYKMVASCSRALLWLTRYSR
;
A
#
# COMPACT_ATOMS: atom_id res chain seq x y z
N MET A 1 -3.97 -12.80 36.43
CA MET A 1 -3.03 -11.69 36.09
C MET A 1 -1.91 -12.14 35.15
N LYS A 2 -1.15 -13.20 35.46
CA LYS A 2 -0.04 -13.71 34.62
C LYS A 2 -0.39 -14.02 33.15
N ARG A 3 -1.55 -14.65 32.89
CA ARG A 3 -2.01 -14.98 31.52
C ARG A 3 -2.23 -13.73 30.64
N LYS A 4 -2.76 -12.65 31.22
CA LYS A 4 -2.97 -11.38 30.50
C LYS A 4 -1.65 -10.69 30.14
N ILE A 5 -0.66 -10.75 31.03
CA ILE A 5 0.67 -10.17 30.78
C ILE A 5 1.36 -10.91 29.62
N TYR A 6 1.31 -12.24 29.63
CA TYR A 6 1.86 -13.07 28.54
C TYR A 6 1.20 -12.78 27.19
N GLU A 7 -0.14 -12.64 27.15
CA GLU A 7 -0.84 -12.30 25.90
C GLU A 7 -0.48 -10.91 25.37
N MET A 8 -0.27 -9.93 26.25
CA MET A 8 0.18 -8.59 25.83
C MET A 8 1.62 -8.60 25.31
N GLU A 9 2.52 -9.33 25.99
CA GLU A 9 3.91 -9.51 25.52
C GLU A 9 3.95 -10.19 24.15
N LYS A 10 3.16 -11.25 23.96
CA LYS A 10 3.06 -11.95 22.67
C LYS A 10 2.55 -11.03 21.55
N LYS A 11 1.50 -10.25 21.80
CA LYS A 11 0.98 -9.28 20.82
C LYS A 11 2.01 -8.21 20.48
N LYS A 12 2.77 -7.73 21.47
CA LYS A 12 3.85 -6.76 21.27
C LYS A 12 4.95 -7.34 20.37
N THR A 13 5.37 -8.58 20.61
CA THR A 13 6.40 -9.23 19.77
C THR A 13 5.91 -9.46 18.35
N GLU A 14 4.67 -9.90 18.14
CA GLU A 14 4.10 -10.09 16.80
C GLU A 14 4.04 -8.78 16.01
N LEU A 15 3.69 -7.67 16.67
CA LEU A 15 3.68 -6.35 16.05
C LEU A 15 5.09 -5.90 15.66
N GLN A 16 6.07 -6.12 16.53
CA GLN A 16 7.48 -5.78 16.25
C GLN A 16 8.00 -6.54 15.03
N THR A 17 7.73 -7.85 14.95
CA THR A 17 8.13 -8.68 13.79
C THR A 17 7.49 -8.18 12.50
N ALA A 18 6.20 -7.88 12.51
CA ALA A 18 5.50 -7.38 11.30
C ALA A 18 6.04 -6.01 10.83
N ILE A 19 6.46 -5.14 11.75
CA ILE A 19 7.12 -3.87 11.43
C ILE A 19 8.52 -4.12 10.83
N GLU A 20 9.25 -5.09 11.36
CA GLU A 20 10.59 -5.45 10.88
C GLU A 20 10.52 -6.00 9.44
N GLU A 21 9.56 -6.87 9.16
CA GLU A 21 9.27 -7.38 7.80
C GLU A 21 8.95 -6.25 6.82
N LEU A 22 8.14 -5.26 7.24
CA LEU A 22 7.85 -4.08 6.43
C LEU A 22 9.11 -3.26 6.12
N SER A 23 10.04 -3.14 7.06
CA SER A 23 11.25 -2.33 6.90
C SER A 23 12.20 -2.87 5.82
N HIS A 24 12.13 -4.17 5.54
CA HIS A 24 12.94 -4.83 4.51
C HIS A 24 12.36 -4.72 3.09
N VAL A 25 11.14 -4.18 2.94
CA VAL A 25 10.50 -4.04 1.63
C VAL A 25 11.09 -2.86 0.86
N ILE A 26 11.93 -3.16 -0.12
CA ILE A 26 12.49 -2.17 -1.05
C ILE A 26 11.47 -1.95 -2.19
N ILE A 27 10.75 -0.83 -2.18
CA ILE A 27 9.76 -0.46 -3.21
C ILE A 27 10.43 0.07 -4.48
N THR A 28 11.65 0.63 -4.38
CA THR A 28 12.36 1.24 -5.51
C THR A 28 13.83 0.87 -5.52
N LYS A 29 14.36 0.43 -6.67
CA LYS A 29 15.81 0.52 -6.92
C LYS A 29 16.16 2.01 -7.12
N PRO A 30 17.25 2.53 -6.55
CA PRO A 30 17.74 3.85 -6.91
C PRO A 30 18.13 3.81 -8.39
N VAL A 31 17.49 4.67 -9.20
CA VAL A 31 17.77 4.78 -10.64
C VAL A 31 18.76 5.93 -10.81
N ASP A 32 19.94 5.59 -11.33
CA ASP A 32 20.91 6.56 -11.83
C ASP A 32 20.25 7.44 -12.90
N SER A 33 20.57 8.73 -12.84
CA SER A 33 20.14 9.82 -13.70
C SER A 33 19.56 9.42 -15.08
N THR A 34 18.34 9.89 -15.36
CA THR A 34 17.70 10.16 -16.68
C THR A 34 16.54 9.30 -17.19
N GLU A 35 16.08 8.27 -16.49
CA GLU A 35 14.93 7.47 -16.96
C GLU A 35 13.71 7.54 -16.04
N THR A 36 12.52 7.58 -16.65
CA THR A 36 11.20 7.72 -16.01
C THR A 36 11.09 6.85 -14.76
N THR A 37 10.78 7.45 -13.60
CA THR A 37 10.61 6.75 -12.32
C THR A 37 9.68 5.54 -12.51
N HIS A 38 10.24 4.33 -12.41
CA HIS A 38 9.48 3.10 -12.54
C HIS A 38 9.12 2.58 -11.15
N ILE A 39 7.83 2.68 -10.80
CA ILE A 39 7.32 2.19 -9.52
C ILE A 39 6.49 0.95 -9.83
N PRO A 40 7.05 -0.26 -9.61
CA PRO A 40 6.37 -1.50 -9.96
C PRO A 40 5.13 -1.67 -9.07
N LEU A 41 3.98 -1.94 -9.70
CA LEU A 41 2.71 -2.02 -8.99
C LEU A 41 2.65 -3.21 -8.02
N ARG A 42 3.17 -4.37 -8.42
CA ARG A 42 3.11 -5.60 -7.59
C ARG A 42 3.85 -5.46 -6.25
N PRO A 43 5.10 -4.96 -6.20
CA PRO A 43 5.78 -4.67 -4.93
C PRO A 43 5.03 -3.66 -4.06
N LEU A 44 4.43 -2.62 -4.66
CA LEU A 44 3.60 -1.65 -3.93
C LEU A 44 2.37 -2.31 -3.30
N VAL A 45 1.64 -3.13 -4.05
CA VAL A 45 0.48 -3.86 -3.54
C VAL A 45 0.89 -4.84 -2.43
N SER A 46 2.01 -5.55 -2.60
CA SER A 46 2.58 -6.43 -1.57
C SER A 46 2.88 -5.67 -0.27
N PHE A 47 3.47 -4.47 -0.38
CA PHE A 47 3.72 -3.59 0.75
C PHE A 47 2.42 -3.14 1.45
N CYS A 48 1.40 -2.73 0.69
CA CYS A 48 0.10 -2.37 1.27
C CYS A 48 -0.58 -3.55 2.00
N ASN A 49 -0.44 -4.77 1.49
CA ASN A 49 -0.91 -5.98 2.17
C ASN A 49 -0.19 -6.24 3.49
N LEU A 50 1.12 -5.99 3.57
CA LEU A 50 1.86 -6.07 4.83
C LEU A 50 1.40 -4.98 5.83
N ILE A 51 1.07 -3.78 5.35
CA ILE A 51 0.46 -2.75 6.21
C ILE A 51 -0.87 -3.25 6.79
N ILE A 52 -1.74 -3.87 5.98
CA ILE A 52 -2.99 -4.46 6.47
C ILE A 52 -2.72 -5.47 7.60
N GLN A 53 -1.72 -6.33 7.45
CA GLN A 53 -1.34 -7.29 8.51
C GLN A 53 -0.94 -6.59 9.80
N VAL A 54 -0.17 -5.50 9.73
CA VAL A 54 0.16 -4.68 10.91
C VAL A 54 -1.09 -4.06 11.53
N LEU A 55 -2.00 -3.51 10.72
CA LEU A 55 -3.26 -2.94 11.22
C LEU A 55 -4.14 -3.99 11.90
N ASP A 56 -4.18 -5.22 11.37
CA ASP A 56 -4.89 -6.35 11.97
C ASP A 56 -4.32 -6.72 13.35
N LYS A 57 -3.00 -6.56 13.56
CA LYS A 57 -2.35 -6.76 14.88
C LYS A 57 -2.67 -5.64 15.88
N ILE A 58 -2.86 -4.41 15.40
CA ILE A 58 -3.29 -3.28 16.26
C ILE A 58 -4.75 -3.49 16.70
N GLY A 59 -5.61 -3.95 15.79
CA GLY A 59 -6.99 -4.34 16.08
C GLY A 59 -8.04 -3.30 15.64
N PRO A 60 -9.26 -3.34 16.21
CA PRO A 60 -10.45 -2.71 15.61
C PRO A 60 -10.38 -1.18 15.54
N THR A 61 -9.53 -0.53 16.33
CA THR A 61 -9.30 0.92 16.24
C THR A 61 -8.76 1.35 14.86
N MET A 62 -8.09 0.45 14.14
CA MET A 62 -7.57 0.69 12.79
C MET A 62 -8.51 0.20 11.68
N ALA A 63 -9.74 -0.25 11.98
CA ALA A 63 -10.62 -0.88 11.00
C ALA A 63 -10.95 0.02 9.80
N VAL A 64 -11.17 1.32 10.03
CA VAL A 64 -11.45 2.28 8.94
C VAL A 64 -10.24 2.43 8.02
N LEU A 65 -9.05 2.62 8.61
CA LEU A 65 -7.79 2.74 7.87
C LEU A 65 -7.49 1.48 7.05
N ARG A 66 -7.69 0.31 7.66
CA ARG A 66 -7.55 -0.99 7.02
C ARG A 66 -8.49 -1.13 5.81
N GLN A 67 -9.76 -0.76 5.98
CA GLN A 67 -10.77 -0.83 4.91
C GLN A 67 -10.42 0.11 3.74
N ASP A 68 -9.96 1.33 4.03
CA ASP A 68 -9.55 2.28 3.00
C ASP A 68 -8.38 1.74 2.16
N ILE A 69 -7.37 1.13 2.80
CA ILE A 69 -6.24 0.52 2.11
C ILE A 69 -6.70 -0.68 1.27
N ASP A 70 -7.51 -1.57 1.84
CA ASP A 70 -8.03 -2.76 1.16
C ASP A 70 -8.83 -2.40 -0.11
N GLN A 71 -9.71 -1.38 -0.02
CA GLN A 71 -10.43 -0.87 -1.18
C GLN A 71 -9.51 -0.28 -2.25
N ASN A 72 -8.42 0.38 -1.86
CA ASN A 72 -7.45 0.92 -2.80
C ASN A 72 -6.65 -0.20 -3.49
N ILE A 73 -6.27 -1.26 -2.76
CA ILE A 73 -5.62 -2.44 -3.34
C ILE A 73 -6.54 -3.10 -4.37
N GLN A 74 -7.79 -3.39 -4.02
CA GLN A 74 -8.75 -4.03 -4.94
C GLN A 74 -8.96 -3.22 -6.22
N ARG A 75 -8.97 -1.87 -6.12
CA ARG A 75 -9.05 -1.00 -7.30
C ARG A 75 -7.80 -1.13 -8.19
N LEU A 76 -6.61 -1.15 -7.60
CA LEU A 76 -5.35 -1.30 -8.33
C LEU A 76 -5.25 -2.68 -9.00
N GLU A 77 -5.68 -3.74 -8.30
CA GLU A 77 -5.70 -5.11 -8.85
C GLU A 77 -6.68 -5.23 -10.01
N LYS A 78 -7.91 -4.71 -9.85
CA LYS A 78 -8.89 -4.69 -10.94
C LYS A 78 -8.40 -3.90 -12.15
N LEU A 79 -7.70 -2.78 -11.93
CA LEU A 79 -7.09 -2.02 -13.00
C LEU A 79 -6.00 -2.86 -13.69
N TYR A 80 -5.12 -3.49 -12.92
CA TYR A 80 -4.08 -4.38 -13.43
C TYR A 80 -4.62 -5.54 -14.26
N GLU A 81 -5.73 -6.16 -13.85
CA GLU A 81 -6.38 -7.25 -14.59
C GLU A 81 -6.89 -6.84 -15.97
N THR A 82 -7.24 -5.56 -16.17
CA THR A 82 -7.73 -5.09 -17.47
C THR A 82 -6.63 -4.96 -18.52
N ASP A 83 -5.41 -4.59 -18.12
CA ASP A 83 -4.22 -4.57 -19.00
C ASP A 83 -2.91 -4.66 -18.18
N PRO A 84 -2.43 -5.89 -17.90
CA PRO A 84 -1.24 -6.10 -17.08
C PRO A 84 0.03 -5.45 -17.64
N CYS A 85 0.11 -5.25 -18.96
CA CYS A 85 1.26 -4.65 -19.62
C CYS A 85 1.32 -3.15 -19.33
N VAL A 86 0.19 -2.45 -19.53
CA VAL A 86 0.07 -1.00 -19.31
C VAL A 86 0.10 -0.65 -17.83
N TYR A 87 -0.48 -1.48 -16.98
CA TYR A 87 -0.68 -1.19 -15.56
C TYR A 87 0.36 -1.80 -14.63
N SER A 88 1.48 -2.26 -15.18
CA SER A 88 2.62 -2.77 -14.41
C SER A 88 3.38 -1.67 -13.63
N ASN A 89 3.27 -0.41 -14.07
CA ASN A 89 3.95 0.74 -13.51
C ASN A 89 2.95 1.80 -13.03
N LEU A 90 3.06 2.22 -11.77
CA LEU A 90 2.20 3.25 -11.18
C LEU A 90 2.27 4.57 -11.95
N VAL A 91 3.43 4.93 -12.50
CA VAL A 91 3.57 6.18 -13.27
C VAL A 91 2.74 6.15 -14.56
N GLU A 92 2.63 5.00 -15.22
CA GLU A 92 1.80 4.86 -16.43
C GLU A 92 0.30 4.92 -16.10
N ILE A 93 -0.11 4.36 -14.94
CA ILE A 93 -1.47 4.51 -14.42
C ILE A 93 -1.82 5.99 -14.25
N LEU A 94 -0.95 6.78 -13.59
CA LEU A 94 -1.18 8.20 -13.34
C LEU A 94 -1.20 9.02 -14.64
N LYS A 95 -0.31 8.71 -15.60
CA LYS A 95 -0.32 9.34 -16.93
C LYS A 95 -1.63 9.08 -17.66
N LYS A 96 -2.12 7.83 -17.63
CA LYS A 96 -3.41 7.47 -18.26
C LYS A 96 -4.57 8.25 -17.64
N GLU A 97 -4.69 8.25 -16.32
CA GLU A 97 -5.77 8.99 -15.63
C GLU A 97 -5.73 10.50 -15.88
N ARG A 98 -4.51 11.06 -16.04
CA ARG A 98 -4.34 12.45 -16.45
C ARG A 98 -4.83 12.68 -17.88
N ASN A 99 -4.44 11.80 -18.81
CA ASN A 99 -4.80 11.91 -20.23
C ASN A 99 -6.31 11.73 -20.46
N GLU A 100 -6.95 10.84 -19.71
CA GLU A 100 -8.39 10.59 -19.76
C GLU A 100 -9.21 11.58 -18.91
N GLY A 101 -8.55 12.43 -18.12
CA GLY A 101 -9.22 13.37 -17.22
C GLY A 101 -9.93 12.72 -16.03
N THR A 102 -9.68 11.44 -15.75
CA THR A 102 -10.32 10.64 -14.70
C THR A 102 -9.64 10.76 -13.34
N TYR A 103 -8.47 11.40 -13.25
CA TYR A 103 -7.67 11.58 -12.02
C TYR A 103 -8.38 12.27 -10.82
N LYS A 104 -9.52 12.94 -11.05
CA LYS A 104 -10.33 13.57 -9.98
C LYS A 104 -11.47 12.68 -9.49
N MET A 105 -11.79 11.60 -10.21
CA MET A 105 -12.88 10.70 -9.85
C MET A 105 -12.59 10.04 -8.50
N VAL A 106 -13.63 9.85 -7.69
CA VAL A 106 -13.52 9.33 -6.31
C VAL A 106 -12.74 8.00 -6.26
N ALA A 107 -12.90 7.15 -7.28
CA ALA A 107 -12.25 5.85 -7.38
C ALA A 107 -10.92 5.85 -8.18
N SER A 108 -10.32 7.00 -8.45
CA SER A 108 -9.05 7.10 -9.20
C SER A 108 -7.82 6.67 -8.36
N CYS A 109 -6.85 6.07 -9.03
CA CYS A 109 -5.55 5.70 -8.47
C CYS A 109 -4.76 6.94 -8.03
N SER A 110 -4.89 8.05 -8.75
CA SER A 110 -4.30 9.35 -8.41
C SER A 110 -4.75 9.84 -7.04
N ARG A 111 -6.04 9.72 -6.71
CA ARG A 111 -6.55 10.07 -5.37
C ARG A 111 -6.11 9.07 -4.30
N ALA A 112 -6.06 7.78 -4.61
CA ALA A 112 -5.56 6.76 -3.69
C ALA A 112 -4.09 7.02 -3.32
N LEU A 113 -3.26 7.42 -4.28
CA LEU A 113 -1.86 7.77 -4.03
C LEU A 113 -1.72 9.05 -3.19
N LEU A 114 -2.55 10.06 -3.45
CA LEU A 114 -2.61 11.27 -2.61
C LEU A 114 -3.01 10.96 -1.17
N TRP A 115 -3.82 9.93 -0.95
CA TRP A 115 -4.15 9.48 0.39
C TRP A 115 -2.92 8.86 1.08
N LEU A 116 -2.17 7.99 0.38
CA LEU A 116 -0.94 7.39 0.92
C LEU A 116 0.12 8.43 1.33
N THR A 117 0.30 9.48 0.52
CA THR A 117 1.33 10.50 0.79
C THR A 117 0.98 11.43 1.95
N ARG A 118 -0.29 11.56 2.34
CA ARG A 118 -0.72 12.40 3.47
C ARG A 118 -0.35 11.81 4.84
N TYR A 119 -0.19 10.50 4.95
CA TYR A 119 0.17 9.81 6.20
C TYR A 119 1.68 9.60 6.36
N SER A 120 2.49 10.02 5.39
CA SER A 120 3.96 9.86 5.39
C SER A 120 4.72 11.09 5.92
N ARG A 121 4.06 12.04 6.60
CA ARG A 121 4.69 13.21 7.21
C ARG A 121 4.85 13.07 8.71
#